data_AF-A0A1M4NCP3-F1
#
_entry.id   AF-A0A1M4NCP3-F1
#
_cell.length_a   1.000
_cell.length_b   1.000
_cell.length_c   1.000
_cell.angle_alpha   90.00
_cell.angle_beta   90.00
_cell.angle_gamma   90.00
#
_symmetry.space_group_name_H-M   'P 1'
#
loop_
_entity.id
_entity.type
_entity.pdbx_description
1 polymer ?
#
loop_
_entity_poly.entity_id
_entity_poly.type
_entity_poly.pdbx_seq_one_letter_code
_entity_poly.pdbx_strand_id
1 'polypeptide(L)'
;MVLKAEKTKELSSIHKDLTNRLEERFGPCNAAFDGDAYEFHMTIAIGGKSYSEYEKVISELKKKDLSFTTVFNELALFYYDSDNIEPGTYYCYKRVNLG
;
A
#
# COMPACT_ATOMS: atom_id res chain seq x y z
N MET A 1 -10.45 4.24 2.09
CA MET A 1 -10.30 4.14 3.56
C MET A 1 -9.12 3.25 3.87
N VAL A 2 -8.25 3.66 4.80
CA VAL A 2 -6.97 3.01 5.05
C VAL A 2 -6.66 2.98 6.56
N LEU A 3 -5.84 2.03 7.01
CA LEU A 3 -5.11 2.13 8.27
C LEU A 3 -3.74 2.75 7.99
N LYS A 4 -3.40 3.82 8.69
CA LYS A 4 -2.07 4.44 8.58
C LYS A 4 -1.06 3.60 9.33
N ALA A 5 0.08 3.34 8.71
CA ALA A 5 1.23 2.77 9.37
C ALA A 5 2.15 3.88 9.88
N GLU A 6 2.85 3.63 10.99
CA GLU A 6 3.87 4.56 11.48
C GLU A 6 5.03 4.65 10.47
N LYS A 7 5.42 5.86 10.11
CA LYS A 7 6.54 6.12 9.21
C LYS A 7 7.86 6.03 9.99
N THR A 8 8.45 4.83 10.04
CA THR A 8 9.77 4.63 10.64
C THR A 8 10.88 5.02 9.68
N LYS A 9 12.10 5.19 10.21
CA LYS A 9 13.29 5.49 9.39
C LYS A 9 13.65 4.33 8.48
N GLU A 10 13.53 3.11 9.00
CA GLU A 10 13.81 1.86 8.32
C GLU A 10 12.87 1.68 7.13
N LEU A 11 11.56 1.86 7.35
CA LEU A 11 10.55 1.70 6.31
C LEU A 11 10.70 2.76 5.20
N SER A 12 11.03 3.99 5.59
CA SER A 12 11.32 5.07 4.64
C SER A 12 12.57 4.78 3.81
N SER A 13 13.62 4.23 4.44
CA SER A 13 14.86 3.83 3.76
C SER A 13 14.62 2.70 2.77
N ILE A 14 13.84 1.68 3.14
CA ILE A 14 13.49 0.56 2.26
C ILE A 14 12.69 1.04 1.05
N HIS A 15 11.68 1.89 1.27
CA HIS A 15 10.88 2.44 0.17
C HIS A 15 11.75 3.22 -0.82
N LYS A 16 12.64 4.09 -0.32
CA LYS A 16 13.54 4.86 -1.17
C LYS A 16 14.51 3.98 -1.96
N ASP A 17 15.13 2.99 -1.32
CA ASP A 17 16.02 2.04 -2.01
C ASP A 17 15.28 1.25 -3.09
N LEU A 18 14.08 0.76 -2.77
CA LEU A 18 13.25 0.02 -3.72
C LEU A 18 12.87 0.87 -4.94
N THR A 19 12.40 2.10 -4.73
CA THR A 19 12.05 3.02 -5.83
C THR A 19 13.26 3.30 -6.71
N ASN A 20 14.42 3.65 -6.13
CA ASN A 20 15.64 3.91 -6.90
C ASN A 20 16.05 2.70 -7.77
N ARG A 21 16.03 1.49 -7.20
CA ARG A 21 16.40 0.27 -7.91
C ARG A 21 15.40 -0.12 -9.00
N LEU A 22 14.12 0.18 -8.80
CA LEU A 22 13.10 0.02 -9.84
C LEU A 22 13.34 1.00 -10.99
N GLU A 23 13.64 2.26 -10.68
CA GLU A 23 13.93 3.28 -11.70
C GLU A 23 15.19 2.94 -12.51
N GLU A 24 16.26 2.50 -11.86
CA GLU A 24 17.49 2.05 -12.53
C GLU A 24 17.23 0.90 -13.52
N ARG A 25 16.26 0.03 -13.22
CA ARG A 25 15.96 -1.16 -14.02
C ARG A 25 14.95 -0.90 -15.14
N PHE A 26 13.93 -0.09 -14.86
CA PHE A 26 12.76 0.08 -15.73
C PHE A 26 12.66 1.47 -16.36
N GLY A 27 13.54 2.40 -15.99
CA GLY A 27 13.42 3.82 -16.32
C GLY A 27 12.49 4.54 -15.34
N PRO A 28 12.19 5.83 -15.58
CA PRO A 28 11.38 6.64 -14.67
C PRO A 28 10.06 5.95 -14.31
N CYS A 29 9.86 5.65 -13.03
CA CYS A 29 8.69 4.91 -12.54
C CYS A 29 8.01 5.56 -11.33
N ASN A 30 8.34 6.83 -11.04
CA ASN A 30 7.79 7.56 -9.90
C ASN A 30 6.26 7.72 -9.99
N ALA A 31 5.57 7.35 -8.91
CA ALA A 31 4.19 7.74 -8.67
C ALA A 31 4.10 9.16 -8.10
N ALA A 32 2.91 9.77 -8.20
CA ALA A 32 2.67 11.17 -7.79
C ALA A 32 3.00 11.50 -6.32
N PHE A 33 3.16 10.48 -5.46
CA PHE A 33 3.42 10.62 -4.03
C PHE A 33 4.65 9.85 -3.55
N ASP A 34 5.57 9.48 -4.45
CA ASP A 34 6.80 8.78 -4.07
C ASP A 34 7.74 9.67 -3.23
N GLY A 35 8.58 9.01 -2.42
CA GLY A 35 9.59 9.67 -1.60
C GLY A 35 9.06 10.23 -0.28
N ASP A 36 9.44 11.46 0.07
CA ASP A 36 9.16 12.02 1.39
C ASP A 36 7.66 12.25 1.65
N ALA A 37 6.88 12.47 0.58
CA ALA A 37 5.43 12.62 0.62
C ALA A 37 4.67 11.30 0.80
N TYR A 38 5.35 10.15 0.70
CA TYR A 38 4.69 8.85 0.79
C TYR A 38 4.15 8.59 2.20
N GLU A 39 2.85 8.26 2.27
CA GLU A 39 2.17 7.80 3.48
C GLU A 39 1.98 6.29 3.45
N PHE A 40 2.68 5.56 4.32
CA PHE A 40 2.50 4.11 4.45
C PHE A 40 1.13 3.78 5.02
N HIS A 41 0.41 2.87 4.36
CA HIS A 41 -0.93 2.52 4.76
C HIS A 41 -1.33 1.12 4.26
N MET A 42 -2.33 0.54 4.94
CA MET A 42 -3.03 -0.65 4.48
C MET A 42 -4.45 -0.25 4.07
N THR A 43 -4.77 -0.44 2.79
CA THR A 43 -6.10 -0.12 2.27
C THR A 43 -7.13 -1.12 2.80
N ILE A 44 -8.18 -0.61 3.45
CA ILE A 44 -9.32 -1.40 3.92
C ILE A 44 -10.44 -1.38 2.88
N ALA A 45 -10.67 -0.23 2.24
CA ALA A 45 -11.70 -0.09 1.22
C ALA A 45 -11.28 0.91 0.15
N ILE A 46 -11.51 0.54 -1.10
CA ILE A 46 -11.37 1.38 -2.30
C ILE A 46 -12.76 1.98 -2.62
N GLY A 47 -12.80 3.09 -3.36
CA GLY A 47 -14.00 3.89 -3.67
C GLY A 47 -15.19 3.11 -4.26
N GLY A 48 -16.26 3.83 -4.59
CA GLY A 48 -17.45 3.26 -5.27
C GLY A 48 -18.69 3.10 -4.40
N LYS A 49 -18.62 3.53 -3.12
CA LYS A 49 -19.78 3.63 -2.21
C LYS A 49 -20.08 5.07 -1.84
N SER A 50 -21.28 5.31 -1.33
CA SER A 50 -21.68 6.64 -0.86
C SER A 50 -20.92 7.03 0.42
N TYR A 51 -20.78 8.33 0.68
CA TYR A 51 -20.18 8.83 1.92
C TYR A 51 -20.88 8.26 3.17
N SER A 52 -22.21 8.19 3.15
CA SER A 52 -23.01 7.66 4.26
C SER A 52 -22.72 6.20 4.59
N GLU A 53 -22.35 5.40 3.59
CA GLU A 53 -21.93 4.02 3.82
C GLU A 53 -20.54 3.97 4.46
N TYR A 54 -19.59 4.80 3.99
CA TYR A 54 -18.27 4.88 4.62
C TYR A 54 -18.33 5.38 6.06
N GLU A 55 -19.20 6.35 6.38
CA GLU A 55 -19.38 6.80 7.77
C GLU A 55 -19.83 5.67 8.70
N LYS A 56 -20.79 4.85 8.26
CA LYS A 56 -21.25 3.67 9.02
C LYS A 56 -20.11 2.66 9.22
N VAL A 57 -19.33 2.40 8.18
CA VAL A 57 -18.19 1.47 8.30
C VAL A 57 -17.15 2.03 9.26
N ILE A 58 -16.82 3.32 9.18
CA ILE A 58 -15.88 3.98 10.08
C ILE A 58 -16.38 3.94 11.52
N SER A 59 -17.67 4.19 11.77
CA SER A 59 -18.22 4.17 13.12
C SER A 59 -18.15 2.78 13.76
N GLU A 60 -18.37 1.71 12.98
CA GLU A 60 -18.19 0.33 13.46
C GLU A 60 -16.72 -0.03 13.65
N LEU A 61 -15.83 0.39 12.75
CA LEU A 61 -14.39 0.14 12.89
C LEU A 61 -13.79 0.84 14.12
N LYS A 62 -14.26 2.05 14.46
CA LYS A 62 -13.84 2.77 15.66
C LYS A 62 -14.19 2.07 16.97
N LYS A 63 -15.16 1.15 16.95
CA LYS A 63 -15.51 0.34 18.13
C LYS A 63 -14.55 -0.84 18.34
N LYS A 64 -13.70 -1.13 17.36
CA LYS A 64 -12.70 -2.19 17.42
C LYS A 64 -11.35 -1.59 17.77
N ASP A 65 -10.57 -2.31 18.57
CA ASP A 65 -9.15 -2.02 18.69
C ASP A 65 -8.44 -2.52 17.43
N LEU A 66 -7.99 -1.59 16.61
CA LEU A 66 -7.28 -1.86 15.35
C LEU A 66 -5.79 -1.50 15.46
N SER A 67 -5.27 -1.39 16.68
CA SER A 67 -3.85 -1.20 16.93
C SER A 67 -3.14 -2.56 16.88
N PHE A 68 -2.26 -2.74 15.91
CA PHE A 68 -1.40 -3.92 15.84
C PHE A 68 -0.04 -3.57 15.27
N THR A 69 0.95 -4.38 15.64
CA THR A 69 2.29 -4.34 15.06
C THR A 69 2.49 -5.59 14.24
N THR A 70 3.14 -5.44 13.09
CA THR A 70 3.48 -6.57 12.22
C THR A 70 4.88 -6.41 11.67
N VAL A 71 5.51 -7.52 11.32
CA VAL A 71 6.79 -7.57 10.62
C VAL A 71 6.52 -8.09 9.22
N PHE A 72 6.87 -7.30 8.21
CA PHE A 72 6.76 -7.74 6.82
C PHE A 72 7.91 -8.69 6.51
N ASN A 73 7.58 -9.92 6.14
CA ASN A 73 8.54 -10.98 5.81
C ASN A 73 8.54 -11.35 4.32
N GLU A 74 7.65 -10.75 3.52
CA GLU A 74 7.55 -10.99 2.08
C GLU A 74 7.36 -9.69 1.31
N LEU A 75 7.92 -9.65 0.10
CA LEU A 75 7.70 -8.59 -0.89
C LEU A 75 7.16 -9.22 -2.17
N ALA A 76 6.10 -8.64 -2.72
CA ALA A 76 5.46 -9.12 -3.94
C ALA A 76 5.52 -8.05 -5.06
N LEU A 77 5.82 -8.50 -6.27
CA LEU A 77 5.72 -7.71 -7.49
C LEU A 77 4.41 -8.07 -8.21
N PHE A 78 3.56 -7.06 -8.41
CA PHE A 78 2.29 -7.21 -9.11
C PHE A 78 2.39 -6.64 -10.52
N TYR A 79 1.63 -7.25 -11.43
CA TYR A 79 1.40 -6.78 -12.78
C TYR A 79 -0.11 -6.55 -12.96
N TYR A 80 -0.45 -5.49 -13.68
CA TYR A 80 -1.80 -5.19 -14.13
C TYR A 80 -1.71 -4.66 -15.56
N ASP A 81 -2.70 -5.00 -16.39
CA ASP A 81 -2.80 -4.60 -17.80
C ASP A 81 -3.84 -3.48 -18.01
N SER A 82 -4.53 -3.07 -16.94
CA SER A 82 -5.56 -2.05 -16.94
C SER A 82 -5.38 -1.09 -15.77
N ASP A 83 -5.54 0.22 -16.03
CA ASP A 83 -5.59 1.25 -14.99
C ASP A 83 -6.87 1.21 -14.14
N ASN A 84 -7.82 0.34 -14.48
CA ASN A 84 -9.00 0.09 -13.65
C ASN A 84 -8.58 -0.69 -12.40
N ILE A 85 -8.53 -0.01 -11.27
CA ILE A 85 -8.27 -0.60 -9.95
C ILE A 85 -9.50 -1.44 -9.56
N GLU A 86 -9.51 -2.68 -9.99
CA GLU A 86 -10.56 -3.65 -9.72
C GLU A 86 -10.02 -4.78 -8.82
N PRO A 87 -10.74 -5.18 -7.77
CA PRO A 87 -10.32 -6.31 -6.94
C PRO A 87 -10.14 -7.58 -7.80
N GLY A 88 -8.96 -8.18 -7.72
CA GLY A 88 -8.64 -9.42 -8.43
C GLY A 88 -8.00 -9.25 -9.81
N THR A 89 -7.80 -8.01 -10.30
CA THR A 89 -7.14 -7.78 -11.59
C THR A 89 -5.62 -7.69 -11.50
N TYR A 90 -5.06 -7.61 -10.29
CA TYR A 90 -3.62 -7.68 -10.06
C TYR A 90 -3.12 -9.12 -10.10
N TYR A 91 -2.19 -9.40 -11.01
CA TYR A 91 -1.49 -10.67 -11.07
C TYR A 91 -0.21 -10.60 -10.25
N CYS A 92 -0.04 -11.52 -9.30
CA CYS A 92 1.22 -11.64 -8.58
C CYS A 92 2.26 -12.31 -9.48
N TYR A 93 3.19 -11.52 -10.03
CA TYR A 93 4.22 -12.00 -10.92
C TYR A 93 5.35 -12.71 -10.15
N LYS A 94 5.78 -12.15 -9.03
CA LYS A 94 6.86 -12.72 -8.20
C LYS A 94 6.68 -12.36 -6.74
N ARG A 95 7.11 -13.27 -5.85
CA ARG A 95 7.27 -13.00 -4.41
C ARG A 95 8.70 -13.34 -3.98
N VAL A 96 9.19 -12.62 -2.98
CA VAL A 96 10.47 -12.90 -2.33
C VAL A 96 10.27 -12.83 -0.82
N ASN A 97 10.88 -13.78 -0.11
CA ASN A 97 10.99 -13.71 1.35
C ASN A 97 12.08 -12.71 1.72
N LEU A 98 11.85 -11.96 2.79
CA LEU A 98 12.75 -10.95 3.35
C LEU A 98 13.53 -11.44 4.57
N GLY A 99 13.20 -12.63 5.09
CA GLY A 99 13.82 -13.25 6.26
C GLY A 99 12.83 -13.48 7.38
#